data_AF-A0A919I0W8-F1
#
_entry.id   AF-A0A919I0W8-F1
#
_cell.length_a   1.000
_cell.length_b   1.000
_cell.length_c   1.000
_cell.angle_alpha   90.00
_cell.angle_beta   90.00
_cell.angle_gamma   90.00
#
_symmetry.space_group_name_H-M   'P 1'
#
loop_
_entity.id
_entity.type
_entity.pdbx_description
1 polymer ?
#
loop_
_entity_poly.entity_id
_entity_poly.type
_entity_poly.pdbx_seq_one_letter_code
_entity_poly.pdbx_strand_id
1 'polypeptide(L)'
;MDLGAMVCTRSKPKCELCPLSNGCVAYANHSWAEYPGKKPKQTLPERTGYFLLMQHGDEVFLSQRPPVGLWGGLFCFPQFADEAELREWLAQRQIKADNLTQLTAFRHTFSHFHLDIIPMWLTVHSCGACMDEGNALWYNLAQPPSVGLAAPVERLLQQLKAGAPV
;
A
#
# COMPACT_ATOMS: atom_id res chain seq x y z
N MET A 1 -2.05 33.05 -7.31
CA MET A 1 -3.39 33.22 -7.91
C MET A 1 -3.63 31.98 -8.77
N ASP A 2 -4.69 31.21 -8.50
CA ASP A 2 -4.86 29.84 -9.02
C ASP A 2 -6.06 29.75 -9.98
N LEU A 3 -5.85 30.19 -11.22
CA LEU A 3 -6.87 30.18 -12.27
C LEU A 3 -7.35 28.74 -12.56
N GLY A 4 -6.45 27.76 -12.50
CA GLY A 4 -6.75 26.35 -12.77
C GLY A 4 -7.60 25.70 -11.68
N ALA A 5 -7.43 26.10 -10.41
CA ALA A 5 -8.23 25.57 -9.31
C ALA A 5 -9.65 26.16 -9.26
N MET A 6 -9.83 27.44 -9.61
CA MET A 6 -11.09 28.15 -9.35
C MET A 6 -11.92 28.49 -10.60
N VAL A 7 -11.28 28.66 -11.76
CA VAL A 7 -11.92 29.19 -12.97
C VAL A 7 -11.79 28.22 -14.14
N CYS A 8 -10.58 27.91 -14.58
CA CYS A 8 -10.29 26.97 -15.67
C CYS A 8 -10.23 25.53 -15.15
N THR A 9 -11.33 25.05 -14.55
CA THR A 9 -11.41 23.72 -13.96
C THR A 9 -11.67 22.63 -15.00
N ARG A 10 -11.29 21.39 -14.67
CA ARG A 10 -11.35 20.24 -15.59
C ARG A 10 -12.74 19.90 -16.10
N SER A 11 -13.76 19.97 -15.24
CA SER A 11 -15.09 19.41 -15.55
C SER A 11 -16.13 20.46 -15.89
N LYS A 12 -15.99 21.68 -15.36
CA LYS A 12 -16.95 22.79 -15.53
C LYS A 12 -16.23 24.14 -15.37
N PRO A 13 -15.42 24.57 -16.36
CA PRO A 13 -14.73 25.84 -16.27
C PRO A 13 -15.73 27.01 -16.28
N LYS A 14 -15.46 28.03 -15.47
CA LYS A 14 -16.23 29.28 -15.43
C LYS A 14 -15.68 30.24 -16.48
N CYS A 15 -15.78 29.85 -17.75
CA CYS A 15 -15.11 30.56 -18.86
C CYS A 15 -15.52 32.05 -18.96
N GLU A 16 -16.75 32.40 -18.62
CA GLU A 16 -17.24 33.78 -18.57
C GLU A 16 -16.53 34.65 -17.52
N LEU A 17 -16.05 34.03 -16.44
CA LEU A 17 -15.26 34.69 -15.39
C LEU A 17 -13.75 34.64 -15.68
N CYS A 18 -13.34 34.01 -16.78
CA CYS A 18 -11.94 33.85 -17.12
C CYS A 18 -11.38 35.15 -17.72
N PRO A 19 -10.37 35.78 -17.11
CA PRO A 19 -9.75 36.99 -17.66
C PRO A 19 -9.02 36.72 -19.00
N LEU A 20 -8.79 35.44 -19.34
CA LEU A 20 -8.18 35.01 -20.59
C LEU A 20 -9.20 34.57 -21.65
N SER A 21 -10.50 34.70 -21.39
CA SER A 21 -11.58 34.22 -22.26
C SER A 21 -11.48 34.76 -23.69
N ASN A 22 -11.13 36.04 -23.86
CA ASN A 22 -11.02 36.70 -25.16
C ASN A 22 -9.96 36.07 -26.11
N GLY A 23 -8.95 35.40 -25.56
CA GLY A 23 -7.90 34.70 -26.33
C GLY A 23 -7.95 33.18 -26.22
N CYS A 24 -8.95 32.63 -25.54
CA CYS A 24 -9.01 31.20 -25.25
C CYS A 24 -9.67 30.42 -26.39
N VAL A 25 -8.86 29.74 -27.19
CA VAL A 25 -9.33 28.87 -28.29
C VAL A 25 -10.33 27.81 -27.81
N ALA A 26 -10.09 27.22 -26.63
CA ALA A 26 -10.96 26.20 -26.06
C ALA A 26 -12.34 26.76 -25.63
N TYR A 27 -12.40 28.04 -25.23
CA TYR A 27 -13.68 28.70 -24.94
C TYR A 27 -14.43 29.05 -26.23
N ALA A 28 -13.73 29.64 -27.21
CA ALA A 28 -14.30 30.01 -28.50
C ALA A 28 -14.93 28.82 -29.24
N ASN A 29 -14.33 27.63 -29.10
CA ASN A 29 -14.78 26.41 -29.76
C ASN A 29 -15.64 25.49 -28.88
N HIS A 30 -15.97 25.91 -27.66
CA HIS A 30 -16.65 25.08 -26.66
C HIS A 30 -16.00 23.70 -26.40
N SER A 31 -14.67 23.61 -26.58
CA SER A 31 -13.91 22.36 -26.59
C SER A 31 -13.01 22.17 -25.36
N TRP A 32 -13.21 22.92 -24.28
CA TRP A 32 -12.42 22.80 -23.04
C TRP A 32 -12.34 21.39 -22.48
N ALA A 33 -13.36 20.54 -22.70
CA ALA A 33 -13.38 19.15 -22.28
C ALA A 33 -12.31 18.27 -22.99
N GLU A 34 -11.79 18.75 -24.12
CA GLU A 34 -10.76 18.06 -24.91
C GLU A 34 -9.33 18.38 -24.41
N TYR A 35 -9.15 19.41 -23.58
CA TYR A 35 -7.85 19.86 -23.09
C TYR A 35 -7.58 19.38 -21.65
N PRO A 36 -6.31 19.09 -21.29
CA PRO A 36 -5.09 19.11 -22.10
C PRO A 36 -4.90 17.87 -23.02
N GLY A 37 -5.97 17.13 -23.31
CA GLY A 37 -5.91 15.84 -24.01
C GLY A 37 -5.81 14.67 -23.04
N LYS A 38 -6.21 13.48 -23.50
CA LYS A 38 -5.99 12.24 -22.75
C LYS A 38 -4.49 11.98 -22.71
N LYS A 39 -3.91 11.88 -21.51
CA LYS A 39 -2.55 11.35 -21.37
C LYS A 39 -2.51 9.95 -21.99
N PRO A 40 -1.48 9.61 -22.79
CA PRO A 40 -1.28 8.24 -23.25
C PRO A 40 -1.32 7.27 -22.06
N LYS A 41 -1.97 6.13 -22.23
CA LYS A 41 -1.95 5.08 -21.21
C LYS A 41 -0.52 4.57 -21.08
N GLN A 42 0.08 4.79 -19.92
CA GLN A 42 1.35 4.18 -19.57
C GLN A 42 1.07 2.80 -18.98
N THR A 43 1.71 1.76 -19.53
CA THR A 43 1.76 0.46 -18.86
C THR A 43 2.70 0.59 -17.67
N LEU A 44 2.16 0.44 -16.46
CA LEU A 44 2.96 0.47 -15.24
C LEU A 44 3.60 -0.90 -15.03
N PRO A 45 4.90 -0.97 -14.65
CA PRO A 45 5.53 -2.22 -14.26
C PRO A 45 4.75 -2.92 -13.15
N GLU A 46 4.69 -4.25 -13.20
CA GLU A 46 4.07 -5.07 -12.17
C GLU A 46 5.17 -5.75 -11.34
N ARG A 47 4.97 -5.77 -10.02
CA ARG A 47 5.86 -6.42 -9.06
C ARG A 47 5.02 -7.30 -8.15
N THR A 48 5.57 -8.41 -7.72
CA THR A 48 4.95 -9.28 -6.71
C THR A 48 5.67 -9.12 -5.39
N GLY A 49 4.94 -9.20 -4.28
CA GLY A 49 5.52 -9.23 -2.94
C GLY A 49 4.74 -10.17 -2.03
N TYR A 50 5.45 -11.08 -1.38
CA TYR A 50 4.89 -12.00 -0.39
C TYR A 50 4.97 -11.36 0.99
N PHE A 51 3.83 -11.13 1.63
CA PHE A 51 3.75 -10.45 2.93
C PHE A 51 3.51 -11.48 4.01
N LEU A 52 4.44 -11.64 4.95
CA LEU A 52 4.32 -12.61 6.03
C LEU A 52 3.55 -12.00 7.22
N LEU A 53 2.35 -12.52 7.47
CA LEU A 53 1.48 -12.13 8.57
C LEU A 53 1.66 -13.15 9.71
N MET A 54 2.68 -12.97 10.55
CA MET A 54 2.83 -13.78 11.75
C MET A 54 1.91 -13.26 12.85
N GLN A 55 1.04 -14.12 13.37
CA GLN A 55 0.07 -13.79 14.39
C GLN A 55 0.25 -14.67 15.64
N HIS A 56 0.19 -14.05 16.81
CA HIS A 56 0.15 -14.70 18.12
C HIS A 56 -1.01 -14.10 18.91
N GLY A 57 -2.10 -14.86 19.06
CA GLY A 57 -3.33 -14.33 19.66
C GLY A 57 -3.84 -13.08 18.92
N ASP A 58 -3.98 -11.97 19.63
CA ASP A 58 -4.39 -10.67 19.08
C ASP A 58 -3.23 -9.82 18.57
N GLU A 59 -2.01 -10.33 18.54
CA GLU A 59 -0.83 -9.58 18.14
C GLU A 59 -0.29 -10.05 16.80
N VAL A 60 0.19 -9.12 15.98
CA VAL A 60 0.79 -9.42 14.68
C VAL A 60 2.16 -8.76 14.54
N PHE A 61 3.11 -9.49 13.98
CA PHE A 61 4.47 -9.01 13.84
C PHE A 61 4.60 -7.98 12.70
N LEU A 62 5.15 -6.82 13.02
CA LEU A 62 5.52 -5.78 12.06
C LEU A 62 6.97 -5.34 12.29
N SER A 63 7.65 -4.96 11.21
CA SER A 63 8.98 -4.36 11.27
C SER A 63 9.00 -2.99 10.59
N GLN A 64 9.78 -2.07 11.14
CA GLN A 64 9.95 -0.74 10.56
C GLN A 64 10.83 -0.84 9.31
N ARG A 65 10.36 -0.30 8.20
CA ARG A 65 11.15 -0.21 6.97
C ARG A 65 12.32 0.78 7.13
N PRO A 66 13.44 0.58 6.40
CA PRO A 66 14.50 1.59 6.32
C PRO A 66 13.95 2.98 5.99
N PRO A 67 14.58 4.08 6.43
CA PRO A 67 14.03 5.42 6.25
C PRO A 67 13.91 5.86 4.78
N VAL A 68 14.59 5.17 3.86
CA VAL A 68 14.59 5.46 2.43
C VAL A 68 13.98 4.30 1.66
N GLY A 69 13.19 4.62 0.63
CA GLY A 69 12.59 3.65 -0.28
C GLY A 69 11.07 3.56 -0.14
N LEU A 70 10.52 2.43 -0.58
CA LEU A 70 9.08 2.17 -0.49
C LEU A 70 8.65 2.15 0.97
N TRP A 71 7.71 3.05 1.34
CA TRP A 71 7.19 3.20 2.71
C TRP A 71 8.27 3.46 3.76
N GLY A 72 9.28 4.27 3.41
CA GLY A 72 10.42 4.52 4.29
C GLY A 72 10.01 4.98 5.69
N GLY A 73 10.52 4.28 6.71
CA GLY A 73 10.21 4.56 8.12
C GLY A 73 8.82 4.10 8.62
N LEU A 74 7.96 3.54 7.77
CA LEU A 74 6.67 2.98 8.18
C LEU A 74 6.82 1.53 8.65
N PHE A 75 5.92 1.10 9.54
CA PHE A 75 5.81 -0.30 9.94
C PHE A 75 5.08 -1.11 8.87
N CYS A 76 5.65 -2.27 8.52
CA CYS A 76 5.16 -3.18 7.51
C CYS A 76 5.28 -4.64 7.95
N PHE A 77 4.52 -5.52 7.30
CA PHE A 77 4.80 -6.95 7.36
C PHE A 77 6.15 -7.24 6.70
N PRO A 78 6.92 -8.24 7.18
CA PRO A 78 8.05 -8.77 6.44
C PRO A 78 7.64 -9.12 5.01
N GLN A 79 8.44 -8.68 4.04
CA GLN A 79 8.13 -8.78 2.62
C GLN A 79 9.25 -9.50 1.89
N PHE A 80 8.88 -10.43 1.01
CA PHE A 80 9.80 -11.28 0.23
C PHE A 80 9.47 -11.22 -1.25
N ALA A 81 10.45 -11.52 -2.12
CA ALA A 81 10.24 -11.55 -3.56
C ALA A 81 9.40 -12.77 -3.99
N ASP A 82 9.61 -13.90 -3.30
CA ASP A 82 8.89 -15.15 -3.52
C ASP A 82 8.64 -15.92 -2.20
N GLU A 83 7.87 -17.01 -2.29
CA GLU A 83 7.57 -17.86 -1.14
C GLU A 83 8.81 -18.63 -0.62
N ALA A 84 9.80 -18.91 -1.48
CA ALA A 84 10.99 -19.66 -1.07
C ALA A 84 11.87 -18.81 -0.15
N GLU A 85 12.10 -17.54 -0.49
CA GLU A 85 12.79 -16.57 0.38
C GLU A 85 12.10 -16.41 1.73
N LEU A 86 10.76 -16.36 1.74
CA LEU A 86 9.97 -16.28 2.97
C LEU A 86 10.18 -17.52 3.85
N ARG A 87 10.13 -18.72 3.26
CA ARG A 87 10.31 -19.99 4.00
C ARG A 87 11.72 -20.13 4.54
N GLU A 88 12.72 -19.70 3.78
CA GLU A 88 14.11 -19.66 4.22
C GLU A 88 14.29 -18.70 5.41
N TRP A 89 13.67 -17.52 5.36
CA TRP A 89 13.68 -16.57 6.47
C TRP A 89 13.06 -17.15 7.76
N LEU A 90 11.96 -17.89 7.64
CA LEU A 90 11.34 -18.61 8.77
C LEU A 90 12.27 -19.70 9.31
N ALA A 91 12.90 -20.49 8.43
CA ALA A 91 13.80 -21.58 8.80
C ALA A 91 15.02 -21.09 9.57
N GLN A 92 15.64 -19.98 9.15
CA GLN A 92 16.77 -19.35 9.83
C GLN A 92 16.44 -18.91 11.26
N ARG A 93 15.16 -18.62 11.54
CA ARG A 93 14.65 -18.25 12.88
C ARG A 93 14.08 -19.43 13.65
N GLN A 94 14.22 -20.65 13.12
CA GLN A 94 13.67 -21.87 13.70
C GLN A 94 12.15 -21.81 13.90
N ILE A 95 11.45 -21.02 13.07
CA ILE A 95 10.00 -20.90 13.07
C ILE A 95 9.44 -21.94 12.12
N LYS A 96 8.59 -22.84 12.63
CA LYS A 96 7.92 -23.85 11.81
C LYS A 96 6.81 -23.20 10.97
N ALA A 97 6.73 -23.58 9.70
CA ALA A 97 5.76 -23.07 8.73
C ALA A 97 4.60 -24.06 8.47
N ASP A 98 4.32 -24.96 9.43
CA ASP A 98 3.41 -26.10 9.26
C ASP A 98 1.95 -25.69 8.97
N ASN A 99 1.56 -24.50 9.44
CA ASN A 99 0.24 -23.88 9.29
C ASN A 99 0.28 -22.59 8.45
N LEU A 100 1.32 -22.41 7.62
CA LEU A 100 1.40 -21.27 6.70
C LEU A 100 0.30 -21.37 5.64
N THR A 101 -0.56 -20.36 5.58
CA THR A 101 -1.71 -20.30 4.67
C THR A 101 -1.65 -19.04 3.81
N GLN A 102 -1.84 -19.17 2.50
CA GLN A 102 -1.94 -18.00 1.62
C GLN A 102 -3.32 -17.35 1.75
N LEU A 103 -3.35 -16.02 1.86
CA LEU A 103 -4.57 -15.22 1.84
C LEU A 103 -4.95 -14.73 0.43
N THR A 104 -6.18 -14.24 0.26
CA THR A 104 -6.60 -13.63 -1.00
C THR A 104 -5.66 -12.49 -1.41
N ALA A 105 -4.97 -12.68 -2.54
CA ALA A 105 -4.04 -11.71 -3.09
C ALA A 105 -4.76 -10.46 -3.60
N PHE A 106 -4.08 -9.31 -3.57
CA PHE A 106 -4.64 -8.06 -4.08
C PHE A 106 -3.58 -7.12 -4.63
N ARG A 107 -4.00 -6.25 -5.54
CA ARG A 107 -3.13 -5.22 -6.14
C ARG A 107 -3.19 -3.92 -5.36
N HIS A 108 -2.02 -3.34 -5.10
CA HIS A 108 -1.85 -1.95 -4.65
C HIS A 108 -1.16 -1.14 -5.76
N THR A 109 -1.78 -0.03 -6.16
CA THR A 109 -1.30 0.78 -7.28
C THR A 109 -0.58 2.02 -6.78
N PHE A 110 0.70 2.15 -7.14
CA PHE A 110 1.48 3.38 -7.00
C PHE A 110 1.46 4.17 -8.30
N SER A 111 1.87 5.44 -8.24
CA SER A 111 2.00 6.30 -9.43
C SER A 111 2.93 5.73 -10.51
N HIS A 112 3.86 4.84 -10.14
CA HIS A 112 4.92 4.37 -11.03
C HIS A 112 4.96 2.84 -11.22
N PHE A 113 4.20 2.05 -10.46
CA PHE A 113 4.15 0.58 -10.59
C PHE A 113 2.92 0.00 -9.87
N HIS A 114 2.59 -1.24 -10.19
CA HIS A 114 1.64 -2.06 -9.44
C HIS A 114 2.39 -3.06 -8.55
N LEU A 115 1.95 -3.19 -7.30
CA LEU A 115 2.41 -4.25 -6.39
C LEU A 115 1.26 -5.25 -6.18
N ASP A 116 1.42 -6.46 -6.67
CA ASP A 116 0.58 -7.60 -6.36
C ASP A 116 1.06 -8.22 -5.06
N ILE A 117 0.24 -8.07 -4.02
CA ILE A 117 0.54 -8.51 -2.67
C ILE A 117 -0.09 -9.87 -2.47
N ILE A 118 0.74 -10.84 -2.09
CA ILE A 118 0.34 -12.20 -1.72
C ILE A 118 0.54 -12.33 -0.21
N PRO A 119 -0.51 -12.20 0.61
CA PRO A 119 -0.37 -12.30 2.06
C PRO A 119 -0.24 -13.77 2.45
N MET A 120 0.70 -14.08 3.33
CA MET A 120 1.00 -15.43 3.83
C MET A 120 0.83 -15.40 5.35
N TRP A 121 -0.24 -15.98 5.86
CA TRP A 121 -0.60 -15.97 7.27
C TRP A 121 -0.03 -17.18 8.00
N LEU A 122 0.56 -16.93 9.16
CA LEU A 122 1.15 -17.94 10.02
C LEU A 122 0.77 -17.68 11.47
N THR A 123 0.11 -18.64 12.11
CA THR A 123 -0.08 -18.57 13.57
C THR A 123 1.16 -19.13 14.25
N VAL A 124 1.78 -18.34 15.13
CA VAL A 124 2.94 -18.75 15.93
C VAL A 124 2.56 -18.88 17.40
N HIS A 125 3.32 -19.68 18.16
CA HIS A 125 3.06 -19.94 19.59
C HIS A 125 3.93 -19.11 20.54
N SER A 126 4.91 -18.37 20.03
CA SER A 126 5.81 -17.55 20.85
C SER A 126 6.32 -16.32 20.09
N CYS A 127 6.29 -15.16 20.75
CA CYS A 127 6.72 -13.87 20.20
C CYS A 127 8.25 -13.67 20.15
N GLY A 128 9.03 -14.51 20.84
CA GLY A 128 10.46 -14.30 21.08
C GLY A 128 11.37 -14.54 19.87
N ALA A 129 10.89 -15.26 18.84
CA ALA A 129 11.71 -15.67 17.70
C ALA A 129 12.09 -14.51 16.73
N CYS A 130 11.49 -13.33 16.89
CA CYS A 130 11.63 -12.21 15.93
C CYS A 130 12.06 -10.88 16.59
N MET A 131 12.45 -10.89 17.87
CA MET A 131 12.77 -9.66 18.62
C MET A 131 14.14 -9.04 18.30
N ASP A 132 15.02 -9.74 17.56
CA ASP A 132 16.42 -9.34 17.35
C ASP A 132 16.68 -8.51 16.07
N GLU A 133 15.63 -8.10 15.34
CA GLU A 133 15.76 -7.43 14.04
C GLU A 133 15.23 -5.99 14.04
N GLY A 134 16.06 -5.05 14.51
CA GLY A 134 15.80 -3.62 14.41
C GLY A 134 14.54 -3.15 15.16
N ASN A 135 13.93 -2.06 14.71
CA ASN A 135 12.65 -1.56 15.25
C ASN A 135 11.49 -2.45 14.77
N ALA A 136 11.30 -3.58 15.43
CA ALA A 136 10.14 -4.46 15.24
C ALA A 136 9.18 -4.36 16.43
N LEU A 137 7.90 -4.69 16.20
CA LEU A 137 6.89 -4.73 17.24
C LEU A 137 5.84 -5.81 16.97
N TRP A 138 5.25 -6.29 18.05
CA TRP A 138 4.01 -7.06 18.03
C TRP A 138 2.84 -6.08 18.14
N TYR A 139 2.15 -5.85 17.02
CA TYR A 139 1.06 -4.90 16.89
C TYR A 139 -0.22 -5.51 17.44
N ASN A 140 -0.74 -4.96 18.53
CA ASN A 140 -1.95 -5.47 19.15
C ASN A 140 -3.19 -5.01 18.37
N LEU A 141 -3.96 -5.97 17.84
CA LEU A 141 -5.17 -5.73 17.06
C LEU A 141 -6.32 -5.16 17.92
N ALA A 142 -6.40 -5.55 19.20
CA ALA A 142 -7.41 -5.09 20.14
C ALA A 142 -7.09 -3.70 20.75
N GLN A 143 -5.81 -3.42 20.99
CA GLN A 143 -5.30 -2.15 21.53
C GLN A 143 -4.16 -1.60 20.65
N PRO A 144 -4.49 -1.03 19.49
CA PRO A 144 -3.50 -0.59 18.51
C PRO A 144 -2.51 0.45 19.05
N PRO A 145 -1.19 0.23 18.94
CA PRO A 145 -0.22 1.29 19.19
C PRO A 145 -0.31 2.37 18.11
N SER A 146 -0.02 3.62 18.49
CA SER A 146 0.01 4.76 17.56
C SER A 146 1.34 4.77 16.79
N VAL A 147 1.38 4.08 15.66
CA VAL A 147 2.55 4.02 14.75
C VAL A 147 2.15 4.31 13.31
N GLY A 148 3.10 4.79 12.51
CA GLY A 148 2.90 4.99 11.07
C GLY A 148 2.88 3.64 10.32
N LEU A 149 1.80 3.37 9.59
CA LEU A 149 1.60 2.13 8.84
C LEU A 149 1.53 2.42 7.34
N ALA A 150 1.96 1.46 6.53
CA ALA A 150 1.72 1.51 5.09
C ALA A 150 0.24 1.18 4.77
N ALA A 151 -0.32 1.84 3.76
CA ALA A 151 -1.72 1.64 3.37
C ALA A 151 -2.17 0.16 3.16
N PRO A 152 -1.40 -0.72 2.47
CA PRO A 152 -1.81 -2.12 2.37
C PRO A 152 -1.68 -2.90 3.69
N VAL A 153 -0.84 -2.45 4.62
CA VAL A 153 -0.71 -3.04 5.96
C VAL A 153 -1.97 -2.73 6.76
N GLU A 154 -2.45 -1.48 6.75
CA GLU A 154 -3.72 -1.10 7.40
C GLU A 154 -4.89 -1.94 6.89
N ARG A 155 -4.98 -2.15 5.57
CA ARG A 155 -5.99 -3.01 4.95
C ARG A 155 -5.94 -4.44 5.50
N LEU A 156 -4.75 -5.03 5.56
CA LEU A 156 -4.56 -6.40 6.06
C LEU A 156 -4.87 -6.50 7.56
N LEU A 157 -4.46 -5.52 8.36
CA LEU A 157 -4.79 -5.46 9.79
C LEU A 157 -6.30 -5.39 10.02
N GLN A 158 -7.03 -4.62 9.22
CA GLN A 158 -8.49 -4.57 9.27
C GLN A 158 -9.14 -5.91 8.93
N GLN A 159 -8.61 -6.63 7.93
CA GLN A 159 -9.09 -7.97 7.57
C GLN A 159 -8.88 -8.98 8.71
N LEU A 160 -7.70 -8.97 9.33
CA LEU A 160 -7.41 -9.83 10.49
C LEU A 160 -8.33 -9.52 11.67
N LYS A 161 -8.61 -8.24 11.96
CA LYS A 161 -9.57 -7.83 13.01
C LYS A 161 -10.99 -8.31 12.75
N ALA A 162 -11.42 -8.30 11.49
CA ALA A 162 -12.77 -8.71 11.13
C ALA A 162 -13.00 -10.22 11.24
N GLY A 163 -11.95 -11.00 11.52
CA GLY A 163 -12.01 -12.47 11.49
C GLY A 163 -12.39 -12.99 10.11
N ALA A 164 -12.24 -12.16 9.07
CA ALA A 164 -12.64 -12.52 7.73
C ALA A 164 -11.73 -13.64 7.24
N PRO A 165 -12.27 -14.82 6.91
CA PRO A 165 -11.51 -15.81 6.18
C PRO A 165 -11.21 -15.20 4.81
N VAL A 166 -9.94 -14.86 4.62
CA VAL A 166 -9.09 -15.36 3.53
C VAL A 166 -9.82 -16.00 2.35
#